data_AF-A0A179ILU4-F1
#
_entry.id   AF-A0A179ILU4-F1
#
_cell.length_a   1.000
_cell.length_b   1.000
_cell.length_c   1.000
_cell.angle_alpha   90.00
_cell.angle_beta   90.00
_cell.angle_gamma   90.00
#
_symmetry.space_group_name_H-M   'P 1'
#
loop_
_entity.id
_entity.type
_entity.pdbx_description
1 polymer ?
#
loop_
_entity_poly.entity_id
_entity_poly.type
_entity_poly.pdbx_seq_one_letter_code
_entity_poly.pdbx_strand_id
1 'polypeptide(L)'
;MSANYWDSTQRRYWLFTKDQLNTMRTKLEEDNGDLVRMFPLSQPRHLAIFFNQQLIRLGKRLTIRQQAMATAQVYLKRFYSRVEIRRTNPYLVITTAIYLACKMEESPQHIRLIVTEARQLWQDFIGLDTSRIGECEFFLISEMSSQLIVHQPYRTLTSLRSELALAREKQQEARITRVQHFAAWLAESTVDIASMVDATQEIISFYECYEKYNEKLTREQINRFVKAGSLDR
;
A
#
# COMPACT_ATOMS: atom_id res chain seq x y z
N MET A 1 23.15 7.69 0.41
CA MET A 1 22.07 8.61 -0.03
C MET A 1 20.65 8.16 0.37
N SER A 2 20.42 6.93 0.86
CA SER A 2 19.09 6.38 1.22
C SER A 2 18.63 6.62 2.68
N ALA A 3 19.39 7.35 3.50
CA ALA A 3 19.11 7.45 4.94
C ALA A 3 18.31 8.70 5.36
N ASN A 4 18.27 9.75 4.54
CA ASN A 4 17.62 11.01 4.89
C ASN A 4 16.27 11.16 4.18
N TYR A 5 15.18 11.16 4.94
CA TYR A 5 13.84 11.40 4.42
C TYR A 5 13.69 12.82 3.82
N TRP A 6 14.37 13.82 4.39
CA TRP A 6 14.16 15.22 4.03
C TRP A 6 14.64 15.58 2.62
N ASP A 7 15.65 14.88 2.12
CA ASP A 7 16.16 15.00 0.75
C ASP A 7 15.66 13.91 -0.19
N SER A 8 14.80 13.01 0.31
CA SER A 8 14.33 11.85 -0.45
C SER A 8 13.40 12.23 -1.61
N THR A 9 13.40 11.39 -2.65
CA THR A 9 12.43 11.47 -3.74
C THR A 9 10.99 11.29 -3.25
N GLN A 10 10.79 10.50 -2.17
CA GLN A 10 9.49 10.32 -1.54
C GLN A 10 8.89 11.64 -1.05
N ARG A 11 9.68 12.45 -0.32
CA ARG A 11 9.19 13.75 0.16
C ARG A 11 8.97 14.74 -0.98
N ARG A 12 9.89 14.76 -1.96
CA ARG A 12 9.86 15.74 -3.06
C ARG A 12 8.75 15.50 -4.08
N TYR A 13 8.41 14.24 -4.37
CA TYR A 13 7.54 13.90 -5.50
C TYR A 13 6.33 13.01 -5.16
N TRP A 14 6.29 12.39 -3.98
CA TRP A 14 5.23 11.44 -3.59
C TRP A 14 4.50 11.81 -2.30
N LEU A 15 4.64 13.06 -1.85
CA LEU A 15 3.86 13.61 -0.76
C LEU A 15 2.82 14.57 -1.34
N PHE A 16 1.56 14.26 -1.12
CA PHE A 16 0.43 15.00 -1.69
C PHE A 16 -0.54 15.41 -0.59
N THR A 17 -1.21 16.54 -0.78
CA THR A 17 -2.36 16.91 0.07
C THR A 17 -3.57 16.05 -0.28
N LYS A 18 -4.56 16.01 0.63
CA LYS A 18 -5.82 15.29 0.39
C LYS A 18 -6.51 15.79 -0.88
N ASP A 19 -6.54 17.10 -1.07
CA ASP A 19 -7.17 17.73 -2.24
C ASP A 19 -6.43 17.39 -3.52
N GLN A 20 -5.10 17.46 -3.53
CA GLN A 20 -4.30 17.08 -4.70
C GLN A 20 -4.56 15.62 -5.12
N LEU A 21 -4.57 14.69 -4.16
CA LEU A 21 -4.89 13.28 -4.45
C LEU A 21 -6.33 13.10 -4.95
N ASN A 22 -7.28 13.85 -4.39
CA ASN A 22 -8.67 13.77 -4.83
C ASN A 22 -8.82 14.28 -6.27
N THR A 23 -8.25 15.45 -6.58
CA THR A 23 -8.24 16.00 -7.95
C THR A 23 -7.58 15.05 -8.95
N MET A 24 -6.45 14.44 -8.60
CA MET A 24 -5.78 13.46 -9.47
C MET A 24 -6.68 12.24 -9.75
N ARG A 25 -7.37 11.73 -8.73
CA ARG A 25 -8.28 10.58 -8.88
C ARG A 25 -9.52 10.92 -9.71
N THR A 26 -10.15 12.07 -9.44
CA THR A 26 -11.31 12.53 -10.21
C THR A 26 -10.94 12.72 -11.67
N LYS A 27 -9.80 13.35 -11.95
CA LYS A 27 -9.30 13.51 -13.32
C LYS A 27 -9.07 12.17 -14.01
N LEU A 28 -8.47 11.20 -13.32
CA LEU A 28 -8.27 9.85 -13.87
C LEU A 28 -9.59 9.16 -14.22
N GLU A 29 -10.63 9.33 -13.39
CA GLU A 29 -11.96 8.77 -13.69
C GLU A 29 -12.63 9.49 -14.87
N GLU A 30 -12.50 10.82 -14.95
CA GLU A 30 -13.04 11.63 -16.06
C GLU A 30 -12.39 11.25 -17.39
N ASP A 31 -11.06 11.14 -17.43
CA ASP A 31 -10.29 10.73 -18.60
C ASP A 31 -10.64 9.29 -19.06
N ASN A 32 -11.29 8.50 -18.19
CA ASN A 32 -11.69 7.11 -18.43
C ASN A 32 -13.20 6.87 -18.27
N GLY A 33 -14.02 7.91 -18.51
CA GLY A 33 -15.45 7.91 -18.21
C GLY A 33 -16.22 6.69 -18.72
N ASP A 34 -15.93 6.20 -19.93
CA ASP A 34 -16.60 5.02 -20.50
C ASP A 34 -16.32 3.74 -19.71
N LEU A 35 -15.06 3.53 -19.31
CA LEU A 35 -14.67 2.38 -18.47
C LEU A 35 -15.29 2.47 -17.08
N VAL A 36 -15.32 3.67 -16.50
CA VAL A 36 -15.91 3.92 -15.18
C VAL A 36 -17.41 3.63 -15.19
N ARG A 37 -18.12 4.07 -16.24
CA ARG A 37 -19.56 3.81 -16.41
C ARG A 37 -19.87 2.34 -16.64
N MET A 38 -19.06 1.65 -17.46
CA MET A 38 -19.25 0.24 -17.77
C MET A 38 -18.93 -0.68 -16.57
N PHE A 39 -17.94 -0.31 -15.76
CA PHE A 39 -17.49 -1.07 -14.60
C PHE A 39 -17.46 -0.19 -13.34
N PRO A 40 -18.63 0.07 -12.72
CA PRO A 40 -18.69 0.82 -11.47
C PRO A 40 -17.99 0.03 -10.36
N LEU A 41 -17.13 0.71 -9.60
CA LEU A 41 -16.39 0.14 -8.48
C LEU A 41 -16.86 0.72 -7.16
N SER A 42 -16.62 -0.03 -6.08
CA SER A 42 -16.77 0.46 -4.71
C SER A 42 -15.84 1.65 -4.43
N GLN A 43 -16.13 2.39 -3.35
CA GLN A 43 -15.31 3.51 -2.91
C GLN A 43 -13.80 3.16 -2.82
N PRO A 44 -12.88 4.09 -3.12
CA PRO A 44 -11.44 3.82 -3.15
C PRO A 44 -10.88 3.17 -1.87
N ARG A 45 -11.44 3.49 -0.70
CA ARG A 45 -11.03 2.87 0.58
C ARG A 45 -11.32 1.36 0.63
N HIS A 46 -12.44 0.90 0.08
CA HIS A 46 -12.75 -0.54 -0.02
C HIS A 46 -11.79 -1.26 -0.97
N LEU A 47 -11.45 -0.62 -2.10
CA LEU A 47 -10.44 -1.15 -3.02
C LEU A 47 -9.07 -1.25 -2.34
N ALA A 48 -8.67 -0.22 -1.59
CA ALA A 48 -7.42 -0.23 -0.83
C ALA A 48 -7.40 -1.34 0.25
N ILE A 49 -8.51 -1.58 0.95
CA ILE A 49 -8.64 -2.70 1.89
C ILE A 49 -8.46 -4.03 1.15
N PHE A 50 -9.19 -4.24 0.05
CA PHE A 50 -9.10 -5.45 -0.76
C PHE A 50 -7.68 -5.73 -1.25
N PHE A 51 -7.01 -4.73 -1.83
CA PHE A 51 -5.63 -4.88 -2.31
C PHE A 51 -4.65 -5.19 -1.18
N ASN A 52 -4.78 -4.54 -0.02
CA ASN A 52 -3.95 -4.86 1.14
C ASN A 52 -4.17 -6.29 1.62
N GLN A 53 -5.42 -6.77 1.66
CA GLN A 53 -5.74 -8.16 2.03
C GLN A 53 -5.14 -9.16 1.03
N GLN A 54 -5.27 -8.91 -0.28
CA GLN A 54 -4.70 -9.77 -1.31
C GLN A 54 -3.17 -9.81 -1.26
N LEU A 55 -2.54 -8.64 -1.09
CA LEU A 55 -1.10 -8.52 -0.91
C LEU A 55 -0.64 -9.32 0.31
N ILE A 56 -1.30 -9.18 1.47
CA ILE A 56 -0.98 -9.94 2.69
C ILE A 56 -1.15 -11.45 2.48
N ARG A 57 -2.19 -11.91 1.76
CA ARG A 57 -2.40 -13.33 1.48
C ARG A 57 -1.24 -13.92 0.69
N LEU A 58 -0.82 -13.27 -0.40
CA LEU A 58 0.33 -13.73 -1.21
C LEU A 58 1.65 -13.64 -0.42
N GLY A 59 1.88 -12.53 0.28
CA GLY A 59 3.08 -12.32 1.08
C GLY A 59 3.27 -13.35 2.21
N LYS A 60 2.18 -13.80 2.84
CA LYS A 60 2.22 -14.87 3.84
C LYS A 60 2.65 -16.21 3.24
N ARG A 61 2.13 -16.57 2.05
CA ARG A 61 2.50 -17.81 1.34
C ARG A 61 3.97 -17.83 0.94
N LEU A 62 4.49 -16.68 0.55
CA LEU A 62 5.89 -16.48 0.16
C LEU A 62 6.83 -16.15 1.34
N THR A 63 6.31 -16.11 2.57
CA THR A 63 7.06 -15.75 3.81
C THR A 63 7.86 -14.44 3.70
N ILE A 64 7.28 -13.42 3.07
CA ILE A 64 7.93 -12.13 2.83
C ILE A 64 8.06 -11.31 4.12
N ARG A 65 9.21 -10.63 4.28
CA ARG A 65 9.47 -9.72 5.41
C ARG A 65 8.57 -8.49 5.35
N GLN A 66 8.18 -7.97 6.53
CA GLN A 66 7.28 -6.82 6.64
C GLN A 66 7.78 -5.58 5.90
N GLN A 67 9.09 -5.36 5.83
CA GLN A 67 9.69 -4.24 5.12
C GLN A 67 9.39 -4.31 3.60
N ALA A 68 9.64 -5.45 2.94
CA ALA A 68 9.27 -5.65 1.54
C ALA A 68 7.76 -5.54 1.31
N MET A 69 6.94 -6.04 2.25
CA MET A 69 5.48 -5.92 2.18
C MET A 69 5.00 -4.48 2.21
N ALA A 70 5.52 -3.66 3.12
CA ALA A 70 5.15 -2.25 3.23
C ALA A 70 5.62 -1.44 2.00
N THR A 71 6.77 -1.77 1.42
CA THR A 71 7.23 -1.15 0.16
C THR A 71 6.30 -1.52 -1.01
N ALA A 72 5.89 -2.78 -1.13
CA ALA A 72 4.93 -3.21 -2.14
C ALA A 72 3.56 -2.49 -2.00
N GLN A 73 3.08 -2.28 -0.76
CA GLN A 73 1.85 -1.51 -0.53
C GLN A 73 1.96 -0.07 -1.02
N VAL A 74 3.11 0.57 -0.84
CA VAL A 74 3.37 1.93 -1.34
C VAL A 74 3.44 1.94 -2.86
N TYR A 75 4.09 0.96 -3.48
CA TYR A 75 4.13 0.85 -4.95
C TYR A 75 2.73 0.76 -5.56
N LEU A 76 1.84 -0.06 -4.98
CA LEU A 76 0.45 -0.14 -5.44
C LEU A 76 -0.28 1.21 -5.36
N LYS A 77 -0.11 1.93 -4.25
CA LYS A 77 -0.74 3.25 -4.06
C LYS A 77 -0.20 4.29 -5.03
N ARG A 78 1.11 4.29 -5.29
CA ARG A 78 1.78 5.20 -6.24
C ARG A 78 1.38 4.91 -7.68
N PHE A 79 1.30 3.64 -8.05
CA PHE A 79 0.91 3.23 -9.39
C PHE A 79 -0.54 3.61 -9.69
N TYR A 80 -1.49 3.26 -8.80
CA TYR A 80 -2.91 3.57 -9.00
C TYR A 80 -3.28 5.04 -8.73
N SER A 81 -2.32 5.90 -8.36
CA SER A 81 -2.53 7.36 -8.40
C SER A 81 -2.27 7.95 -9.79
N ARG A 82 -1.70 7.17 -10.71
CA ARG A 82 -1.36 7.60 -12.09
C ARG A 82 -2.03 6.74 -13.16
N VAL A 83 -2.35 5.48 -12.84
CA VAL A 83 -2.95 4.53 -13.78
C VAL A 83 -4.36 4.16 -13.32
N GLU A 84 -5.31 4.20 -14.26
CA GLU A 84 -6.68 3.76 -14.02
C GLU A 84 -6.72 2.24 -13.76
N ILE A 85 -7.33 1.85 -12.64
CA ILE A 85 -7.37 0.46 -12.15
C ILE A 85 -7.95 -0.49 -13.22
N ARG A 86 -9.02 -0.05 -13.91
CA ARG A 86 -9.76 -0.85 -14.89
C ARG A 86 -8.97 -1.18 -16.17
N ARG A 87 -7.82 -0.54 -16.38
CA ARG A 87 -6.93 -0.80 -17.52
C ARG A 87 -5.91 -1.91 -17.26
N THR A 88 -5.82 -2.39 -16.03
CA THR A 88 -4.79 -3.34 -15.62
C THR A 88 -5.42 -4.53 -14.91
N ASN A 89 -4.68 -5.64 -14.81
CA ASN A 89 -5.06 -6.76 -13.97
C ASN A 89 -4.50 -6.56 -12.56
N PRO A 90 -5.32 -6.25 -11.54
CA PRO A 90 -4.79 -5.91 -10.22
C PRO A 90 -4.05 -7.05 -9.54
N TYR A 91 -4.38 -8.31 -9.85
CA TYR A 91 -3.68 -9.46 -9.31
C TYR A 91 -2.24 -9.54 -9.85
N LEU A 92 -2.05 -9.27 -11.16
CA LEU A 92 -0.71 -9.18 -11.75
C LEU A 92 0.08 -8.02 -11.16
N VAL A 93 -0.54 -6.85 -10.98
CA VAL A 93 0.11 -5.67 -10.39
C VAL A 93 0.51 -5.95 -8.93
N ILE A 94 -0.32 -6.61 -8.12
CA ILE A 94 0.01 -7.02 -6.74
C ILE A 94 1.20 -7.98 -6.73
N THR A 95 1.16 -9.03 -7.55
CA THR A 95 2.24 -10.01 -7.67
C THR A 95 3.56 -9.34 -8.04
N THR A 96 3.52 -8.45 -9.03
CA THR A 96 4.69 -7.73 -9.53
C THR A 96 5.21 -6.71 -8.53
N ALA A 97 4.33 -6.01 -7.81
CA ALA A 97 4.73 -5.08 -6.75
C ALA A 97 5.47 -5.79 -5.61
N ILE A 98 5.03 -7.00 -5.21
CA ILE A 98 5.75 -7.83 -4.24
C ILE A 98 7.11 -8.25 -4.80
N TYR A 99 7.16 -8.73 -6.05
CA TYR A 99 8.42 -9.14 -6.69
C TYR A 99 9.44 -8.00 -6.73
N LEU A 100 9.04 -6.82 -7.22
CA LEU A 100 9.88 -5.64 -7.31
C LEU A 100 10.33 -5.16 -5.92
N ALA A 101 9.42 -5.10 -4.94
CA ALA A 101 9.77 -4.68 -3.59
C ALA A 101 10.76 -5.64 -2.91
N CYS A 102 10.62 -6.95 -3.13
CA CYS A 102 11.56 -7.94 -2.63
C CYS A 102 12.98 -7.71 -3.19
N LYS A 103 13.10 -7.34 -4.47
CA LYS A 103 14.40 -6.97 -5.05
C LYS A 103 14.95 -5.68 -4.45
N MET A 104 14.12 -4.65 -4.30
CA MET A 104 14.53 -3.34 -3.80
C MET A 104 14.90 -3.33 -2.31
N GLU A 105 14.30 -4.22 -1.51
CA GLU A 105 14.59 -4.37 -0.08
C GLU A 105 15.64 -5.46 0.21
N GLU A 106 16.42 -5.87 -0.79
CA GLU A 106 17.51 -6.85 -0.66
C GLU A 106 17.06 -8.21 -0.07
N SER A 107 15.83 -8.62 -0.40
CA SER A 107 15.27 -9.94 -0.06
C SER A 107 14.63 -10.60 -1.29
N PRO A 108 15.39 -10.80 -2.39
CA PRO A 108 14.84 -11.21 -3.67
C PRO A 108 14.20 -12.60 -3.60
N GLN A 109 13.12 -12.77 -4.35
CA GLN A 109 12.39 -14.03 -4.49
C GLN A 109 12.41 -14.47 -5.95
N HIS A 110 12.54 -15.78 -6.18
CA HIS A 110 12.63 -16.31 -7.53
C HIS A 110 11.30 -16.12 -8.28
N ILE A 111 11.34 -15.57 -9.50
CA ILE A 111 10.14 -15.20 -10.26
C ILE A 111 9.19 -16.38 -10.50
N ARG A 112 9.73 -17.59 -10.73
CA ARG A 112 8.92 -18.82 -10.88
C ARG A 112 8.18 -19.22 -9.59
N LEU A 113 8.76 -18.96 -8.42
CA LEU A 113 8.09 -19.25 -7.15
C LEU A 113 6.90 -18.30 -6.95
N ILE A 114 7.14 -17.01 -7.20
CA ILE A 114 6.10 -15.97 -7.06
C ILE A 114 4.92 -16.23 -7.99
N VAL A 115 5.18 -16.49 -9.28
CA VAL A 115 4.10 -16.76 -10.25
C VAL A 115 3.31 -18.02 -9.87
N THR A 116 3.99 -19.05 -9.33
CA THR A 116 3.35 -20.30 -8.90
C THR A 116 2.42 -20.06 -7.71
N GLU A 117 2.89 -19.38 -6.67
CA GLU A 117 2.06 -19.06 -5.51
C GLU A 117 0.89 -18.12 -5.85
N ALA A 118 1.13 -17.14 -6.73
CA ALA A 118 0.11 -16.24 -7.21
C ALA A 118 -0.96 -16.97 -8.05
N ARG A 119 -0.54 -17.90 -8.92
CA ARG A 119 -1.45 -18.78 -9.69
C ARG A 119 -2.32 -19.61 -8.77
N GLN A 120 -1.77 -20.14 -7.68
CA GLN A 120 -2.53 -20.95 -6.73
C GLN A 120 -3.61 -20.14 -6.01
N LEU A 121 -3.41 -18.83 -5.80
CA LEU A 121 -4.41 -17.93 -5.22
C LEU A 121 -5.45 -17.43 -6.23
N TRP A 122 -5.02 -17.09 -7.44
CA TRP A 122 -5.83 -16.39 -8.43
C TRP A 122 -5.79 -17.11 -9.78
N GLN A 123 -6.22 -18.37 -9.75
CA GLN A 123 -6.11 -19.30 -10.87
C GLN A 123 -6.63 -18.74 -12.20
N ASP A 124 -7.80 -18.11 -12.20
CA ASP A 124 -8.41 -17.57 -13.42
C ASP A 124 -7.78 -16.27 -13.92
N PHE A 125 -6.88 -15.65 -13.16
CA PHE A 125 -6.44 -14.27 -13.40
C PHE A 125 -4.93 -14.12 -13.57
N ILE A 126 -4.16 -15.17 -13.33
CA ILE A 126 -2.71 -15.15 -13.51
C ILE A 126 -2.33 -16.39 -14.32
N GLY A 127 -1.47 -16.23 -15.32
CA GLY A 127 -0.83 -17.34 -16.03
C GLY A 127 0.45 -17.81 -15.33
N LEU A 128 1.02 -18.93 -15.78
CA LEU A 128 2.35 -19.37 -15.32
C LEU A 128 3.51 -18.67 -16.07
N ASP A 129 3.19 -17.84 -17.07
CA ASP A 129 4.19 -17.14 -17.85
C ASP A 129 4.85 -16.02 -17.03
N THR A 130 6.15 -16.15 -16.82
CA THR A 130 6.97 -15.17 -16.10
C THR A 130 7.22 -13.90 -16.90
N SER A 131 7.05 -13.92 -18.22
CA SER A 131 7.26 -12.74 -19.09
C SER A 131 6.34 -11.58 -18.70
N ARG A 132 5.08 -11.88 -18.37
CA ARG A 132 4.06 -10.90 -17.94
C ARG A 132 4.44 -10.15 -16.68
N ILE A 133 5.08 -10.84 -15.72
CA ILE A 133 5.60 -10.19 -14.51
C ILE A 133 6.76 -9.25 -14.88
N GLY A 134 7.63 -9.64 -15.83
CA GLY A 134 8.70 -8.77 -16.32
C GLY A 134 8.19 -7.53 -17.06
N GLU A 135 7.20 -7.68 -17.94
CA GLU A 135 6.55 -6.55 -18.63
C GLU A 135 5.85 -5.62 -17.63
N CYS A 136 5.08 -6.18 -16.69
CA CYS A 136 4.41 -5.41 -15.65
C CYS A 136 5.42 -4.73 -14.72
N GLU A 137 6.56 -5.36 -14.45
CA GLU A 137 7.63 -4.78 -13.64
C GLU A 137 8.19 -3.52 -14.30
N PHE A 138 8.51 -3.60 -15.59
CA PHE A 138 8.97 -2.44 -16.34
C PHE A 138 7.92 -1.33 -16.32
N PHE A 139 6.64 -1.67 -16.49
CA PHE A 139 5.55 -0.71 -16.45
C PHE A 139 5.43 -0.03 -15.07
N LEU A 140 5.47 -0.79 -13.97
CA LEU A 140 5.46 -0.27 -12.60
C LEU A 140 6.62 0.71 -12.36
N ILE A 141 7.84 0.36 -12.79
CA ILE A 141 9.03 1.20 -12.61
C ILE A 141 8.89 2.50 -13.39
N SER A 142 8.44 2.42 -14.65
CA SER A 142 8.23 3.58 -15.52
C SER A 142 7.21 4.55 -14.93
N GLU A 143 6.04 4.05 -14.51
CA GLU A 143 4.98 4.87 -13.93
C GLU A 143 5.38 5.50 -12.59
N MET A 144 6.26 4.85 -11.82
CA MET A 144 6.84 5.42 -10.61
C MET A 144 8.10 6.27 -10.86
N SER A 145 8.45 6.50 -12.12
CA SER A 145 9.63 7.28 -12.54
C SER A 145 10.94 6.79 -11.89
N SER A 146 11.07 5.48 -11.70
CA SER A 146 12.22 4.82 -11.02
C SER A 146 12.46 5.28 -9.58
N GLN A 147 11.47 5.85 -8.90
CA GLN A 147 11.58 6.32 -7.52
C GLN A 147 11.19 5.21 -6.54
N LEU A 148 12.09 4.23 -6.38
CA LEU A 148 11.77 2.95 -5.75
C LEU A 148 12.11 2.88 -4.26
N ILE A 149 12.96 3.76 -3.74
CA ILE A 149 13.29 3.81 -2.31
C ILE A 149 12.11 4.37 -1.51
N VAL A 150 11.68 3.64 -0.47
CA VAL A 150 10.56 4.01 0.39
C VAL A 150 11.00 4.07 1.85
N HIS A 151 10.78 5.22 2.49
CA HIS A 151 10.96 5.41 3.92
C HIS A 151 9.68 4.98 4.65
N GLN A 152 9.83 4.04 5.59
CA GLN A 152 8.75 3.42 6.35
C GLN A 152 8.76 3.84 7.83
N PRO A 153 7.61 3.85 8.50
CA PRO A 153 7.51 4.33 9.88
C PRO A 153 8.16 3.39 10.92
N TYR A 154 8.42 2.12 10.57
CA TYR A 154 8.91 1.11 11.53
C TYR A 154 10.27 1.47 12.16
N ARG A 155 11.16 2.10 11.40
CA ARG A 155 12.48 2.52 11.90
C ARG A 155 12.31 3.63 12.93
N THR A 156 11.51 4.65 12.61
CA THR A 156 11.20 5.76 13.52
C THR A 156 10.50 5.27 14.78
N LEU A 157 9.51 4.38 14.64
CA LEU A 157 8.80 3.77 15.76
C LEU A 157 9.77 3.02 16.70
N THR A 158 10.73 2.29 16.15
CA THR A 158 11.72 1.57 16.95
C THR A 158 12.64 2.52 17.72
N SER A 159 13.04 3.63 17.08
CA SER A 159 13.84 4.70 17.72
C SER A 159 13.06 5.37 18.86
N LEU A 160 11.83 5.83 18.58
CA LEU A 160 10.98 6.49 19.56
C LEU A 160 10.62 5.58 20.74
N ARG A 161 10.48 4.27 20.51
CA ARG A 161 10.24 3.31 21.61
C ARG A 161 11.37 3.34 22.66
N SER A 162 12.62 3.49 22.21
CA SER A 162 13.76 3.57 23.12
C SER A 162 13.80 4.90 23.88
N GLU A 163 13.45 6.00 23.21
CA GLU A 163 13.42 7.35 23.77
C GLU A 163 12.28 7.53 24.79
N LEU A 164 11.09 7.01 24.48
CA LEU A 164 9.91 7.11 25.33
C LEU A 164 9.92 6.13 26.52
N ALA A 165 10.99 5.34 26.70
CA ALA A 165 11.16 4.34 27.77
C ALA A 165 9.94 3.41 28.01
N LEU A 166 9.11 3.18 26.97
CA LEU A 166 7.85 2.41 27.08
C LEU A 166 8.05 0.92 27.38
N ALA A 167 9.30 0.46 27.45
CA ALA A 167 9.68 -0.92 27.64
C ALA A 167 10.21 -1.15 29.06
N ARG A 168 9.28 -1.28 30.03
CA ARG A 168 9.35 -2.05 31.31
C ARG A 168 8.66 -1.27 32.44
N GLU A 169 7.38 -1.53 32.72
CA GLU A 169 6.80 -1.31 34.07
C GLU A 169 5.36 -1.86 34.18
N LYS A 170 4.96 -2.27 35.41
CA LYS A 170 3.76 -3.06 35.77
C LYS A 170 2.43 -2.29 35.61
N GLN A 171 1.32 -3.03 35.50
CA GLN A 171 0.19 -2.78 34.59
C GLN A 171 -0.84 -1.65 34.84
N GLN A 172 -0.97 -1.01 36.03
CA GLN A 172 -2.08 -0.07 36.27
C GLN A 172 -1.64 1.37 36.59
N GLU A 173 -0.76 1.59 37.58
CA GLU A 173 -0.16 2.92 37.86
C GLU A 173 0.70 3.40 36.68
N ALA A 174 1.30 2.49 35.93
CA ALA A 174 2.11 2.84 34.76
C ALA A 174 1.31 3.48 33.63
N ARG A 175 -0.03 3.35 33.55
CA ARG A 175 -0.78 3.94 32.43
C ARG A 175 -0.89 5.45 32.55
N ILE A 176 -1.23 5.96 33.73
CA ILE A 176 -1.33 7.40 34.00
C ILE A 176 0.06 8.03 33.84
N THR A 177 1.08 7.40 34.42
CA THR A 177 2.47 7.82 34.30
C THR A 177 2.94 7.83 32.83
N ARG A 178 2.62 6.81 32.03
CA ARG A 178 2.97 6.78 30.59
C ARG A 178 2.30 7.89 29.78
N VAL A 179 1.03 8.17 30.04
CA VAL A 179 0.31 9.25 29.34
C VAL A 179 0.92 10.61 29.70
N GLN A 180 1.25 10.83 30.98
CA GLN A 180 1.93 12.05 31.43
C GLN A 180 3.32 12.21 30.81
N HIS A 181 4.13 11.15 30.77
CA HIS A 181 5.45 11.17 30.14
C HIS A 181 5.37 11.43 28.64
N PHE A 182 4.43 10.78 27.95
CA PHE A 182 4.21 11.01 26.53
C PHE A 182 3.72 12.44 26.25
N ALA A 183 2.84 12.98 27.10
CA ALA A 183 2.37 14.37 26.99
C ALA A 183 3.51 15.38 27.21
N ALA A 184 4.37 15.14 28.20
CA ALA A 184 5.57 15.96 28.44
C ALA A 184 6.52 15.91 27.23
N TRP A 185 6.84 14.72 26.73
CA TRP A 185 7.66 14.55 25.53
C TRP A 185 7.05 15.26 24.32
N LEU A 186 5.74 15.14 24.10
CA LEU A 186 5.05 15.81 23.00
C LEU A 186 5.14 17.34 23.12
N ALA A 187 4.96 17.88 24.32
CA ALA A 187 5.03 19.31 24.58
C ALA A 187 6.44 19.89 24.34
N GLU A 188 7.48 19.10 24.60
CA GLU A 188 8.88 19.47 24.35
C GLU A 188 9.32 19.20 22.90
N SER A 189 8.60 18.34 22.18
CA SER A 189 8.91 17.98 20.80
C SER A 189 8.48 19.05 19.79
N THR A 190 9.14 19.08 18.63
CA THR A 190 8.72 19.90 17.48
C THR A 190 7.76 19.16 16.54
N VAL A 191 7.05 18.15 17.04
CA VAL A 191 6.11 17.35 16.23
C VAL A 191 4.85 18.18 15.98
N ASP A 192 4.39 18.18 14.74
CA ASP A 192 3.12 18.81 14.38
C ASP A 192 1.94 18.02 14.96
N ILE A 193 1.35 18.56 16.03
CA ILE A 193 0.21 17.98 16.73
C ILE A 193 -1.03 17.93 15.83
N ALA A 194 -1.24 18.93 14.96
CA ALA A 194 -2.40 18.95 14.08
C ALA A 194 -2.35 17.77 13.09
N SER A 195 -1.19 17.56 12.44
CA SER A 195 -0.97 16.39 11.58
C SER A 195 -1.11 15.06 12.33
N MET A 196 -0.70 15.00 13.61
CA MET A 196 -0.87 13.80 14.44
C MET A 196 -2.34 13.50 14.74
N VAL A 197 -3.14 14.53 15.06
CA VAL A 197 -4.59 14.40 15.27
C VAL A 197 -5.27 13.93 13.98
N ASP A 198 -4.93 14.53 12.85
CA ASP A 198 -5.47 14.13 11.54
C ASP A 198 -5.14 12.66 11.22
N ALA A 199 -3.90 12.22 11.43
CA ALA A 199 -3.51 10.83 11.24
C ALA A 199 -4.29 9.87 12.15
N THR A 200 -4.53 10.27 13.40
CA THR A 200 -5.33 9.49 14.36
C THR A 200 -6.78 9.39 13.92
N GLN A 201 -7.36 10.50 13.44
CA GLN A 201 -8.74 10.53 12.93
C GLN A 201 -8.89 9.66 11.68
N GLU A 202 -7.89 9.64 10.78
CA GLU A 202 -7.89 8.74 9.62
C GLU A 202 -7.87 7.26 10.06
N ILE A 203 -7.10 6.90 11.09
CA ILE A 203 -7.09 5.54 11.66
C ILE A 203 -8.47 5.17 12.23
N ILE A 204 -9.12 6.08 12.97
CA ILE A 204 -10.48 5.84 13.49
C ILE A 204 -11.47 5.65 12.34
N SER A 205 -11.45 6.56 11.37
CA SER A 205 -12.34 6.51 10.20
C SER A 205 -12.12 5.25 9.35
N PHE A 206 -10.91 4.69 9.36
CA PHE A 206 -10.60 3.44 8.69
C PHE A 206 -11.37 2.27 9.32
N TYR A 207 -11.47 2.20 10.64
CA TYR A 207 -12.24 1.14 11.31
C TYR A 207 -13.72 1.22 11.00
N GLU A 208 -14.31 2.42 11.02
CA GLU A 208 -15.71 2.63 10.61
C GLU A 208 -15.96 2.24 9.15
N CYS A 209 -15.01 2.55 8.26
CA CYS A 209 -15.07 2.15 6.86
C CYS A 209 -14.95 0.63 6.72
N TYR A 210 -14.13 -0.02 7.55
CA TYR A 210 -13.90 -1.46 7.51
C TYR A 210 -15.15 -2.25 7.90
N GLU A 211 -16.00 -1.74 8.80
CA GLU A 211 -17.28 -2.38 9.15
C GLU A 211 -18.23 -2.46 7.96
N LYS A 212 -18.17 -1.49 7.04
CA LYS A 212 -19.00 -1.44 5.83
C LYS A 212 -18.39 -2.16 4.63
N TYR A 213 -17.18 -2.71 4.77
CA TYR A 213 -16.46 -3.35 3.68
C TYR A 213 -17.02 -4.75 3.38
N ASN A 214 -17.38 -4.96 2.11
CA ASN A 214 -17.81 -6.26 1.61
C ASN A 214 -16.77 -6.82 0.62
N GLU A 215 -16.00 -7.81 1.08
CA GLU A 215 -14.94 -8.45 0.28
C GLU A 215 -15.53 -9.15 -0.97
N LYS A 216 -16.67 -9.84 -0.84
CA LYS A 216 -17.26 -10.60 -1.94
C LYS A 216 -17.69 -9.66 -3.06
N LEU A 217 -18.42 -8.59 -2.73
CA LEU A 217 -18.85 -7.58 -3.70
C LEU A 217 -17.65 -6.92 -4.39
N THR A 218 -16.64 -6.50 -3.62
CA THR A 218 -15.45 -5.83 -4.17
C THR A 218 -14.69 -6.77 -5.12
N ARG A 219 -14.57 -8.04 -4.75
CA ARG A 219 -13.93 -9.07 -5.59
C ARG A 219 -14.71 -9.31 -6.88
N GLU A 220 -16.03 -9.42 -6.81
CA GLU A 220 -16.89 -9.63 -7.98
C GLU A 220 -16.77 -8.46 -8.97
N GLN A 221 -16.78 -7.22 -8.46
CA GLN A 221 -16.58 -6.01 -9.28
C GLN A 221 -15.22 -6.03 -10.00
N ILE A 222 -14.15 -6.39 -9.29
CA ILE A 222 -12.79 -6.47 -9.88
C ILE A 222 -12.74 -7.56 -10.95
N ASN A 223 -13.20 -8.76 -10.61
CA ASN A 223 -13.17 -9.90 -11.51
C ASN A 223 -13.96 -9.64 -12.80
N ARG A 224 -15.06 -8.89 -12.71
CA ARG A 224 -15.90 -8.54 -13.87
C ARG A 224 -15.12 -7.76 -14.92
N PHE A 225 -14.41 -6.70 -14.54
CA PHE A 225 -13.69 -5.89 -15.54
C PHE A 225 -12.42 -6.61 -16.04
N VAL A 226 -11.75 -7.39 -15.18
CA VAL A 226 -10.57 -8.16 -15.61
C VAL A 226 -10.95 -9.17 -16.70
N LYS A 227 -12.04 -9.93 -16.51
CA LYS A 227 -12.54 -10.89 -17.50
C LYS A 227 -13.06 -10.20 -18.76
N ALA A 228 -13.81 -9.11 -18.62
CA ALA A 228 -14.36 -8.40 -19.77
C ALA A 228 -13.28 -7.73 -20.64
N GLY A 229 -12.22 -7.23 -20.00
CA GLY A 229 -11.08 -6.62 -20.70
C GLY A 229 -10.08 -7.62 -21.29
N SER A 230 -10.30 -8.93 -21.13
CA SER A 230 -9.31 -9.99 -21.45
C SER A 230 -7.93 -9.73 -20.83
N LEU A 231 -7.91 -9.08 -19.65
CA LEU A 231 -6.68 -8.71 -18.92
C LEU A 231 -6.10 -9.89 -18.14
N ASP A 232 -6.78 -11.02 -18.14
CA ASP A 232 -6.37 -12.32 -17.60
C ASP A 232 -5.45 -13.11 -18.54
N ARG A 233 -5.32 -12.70 -19.81
CA ARG A 233 -4.53 -13.37 -20.86
C ARG A 233 -3.14 -12.77 -21.02
#